data_AF-A0A380E0I6-F1
#
_entry.id   AF-A0A380E0I6-F1
#
_cell.length_a   1.000
_cell.length_b   1.000
_cell.length_c   1.000
_cell.angle_alpha   90.00
_cell.angle_beta   90.00
_cell.angle_gamma   90.00
#
_symmetry.space_group_name_H-M   'P 1'
#
loop_
_entity.id
_entity.type
_entity.pdbx_description
1 polymer ?
#
loop_
_entity_poly.entity_id
_entity_poly.type
_entity_poly.pdbx_seq_one_letter_code
_entity_poly.pdbx_strand_id
1 'polypeptide(L)'
;MERRYDLFQHSSTRNIKGYNELIRKQNQELDEKQPELPYIVVIVDELADLMMVAGKEVENAIQRITQMARAAGIHLIVATQRPSVDVITGIIKIIFHLELLLL
;
A
#
# COMPACT_ATOMS: atom_id res chain seq x y z
N MET A 1 8.17 3.50 -2.05
CA MET A 1 7.49 2.88 -3.22
C MET A 1 8.36 2.94 -4.46
N GLU A 2 8.99 4.09 -4.74
CA GLU A 2 9.91 4.32 -5.86
C GLU A 2 10.91 3.19 -6.07
N ARG A 3 11.67 2.81 -5.03
CA ARG A 3 12.61 1.67 -5.10
C ARG A 3 12.00 0.37 -5.66
N ARG A 4 10.74 0.05 -5.34
CA ARG A 4 10.08 -1.15 -5.89
C ARG A 4 9.76 -0.98 -7.37
N TYR A 5 9.30 0.21 -7.76
CA TYR A 5 9.06 0.54 -9.16
C TYR A 5 10.35 0.51 -9.98
N ASP A 6 11.46 1.01 -9.44
CA ASP A 6 12.77 0.91 -10.08
C ASP A 6 13.14 -0.56 -10.32
N LEU A 7 13.00 -1.41 -9.30
CA LEU A 7 13.25 -2.85 -9.43
C LEU A 7 12.35 -3.49 -10.50
N PHE A 8 11.08 -3.12 -10.55
CA PHE A 8 10.13 -3.62 -11.54
C PHE A 8 10.53 -3.22 -12.97
N GLN A 9 10.96 -1.97 -13.18
CA GLN A 9 11.45 -1.51 -14.47
C GLN A 9 12.70 -2.28 -14.91
N HIS A 10 13.71 -2.40 -14.02
CA HIS A 10 14.96 -3.09 -14.34
C HIS A 10 14.75 -4.58 -14.63
N SER A 11 13.77 -5.21 -13.96
CA SER A 11 13.46 -6.63 -14.17
C SER A 11 12.39 -6.89 -15.23
N SER A 12 11.89 -5.84 -15.91
CA SER A 12 10.78 -5.92 -16.87
C SER A 12 9.51 -6.57 -16.30
N THR A 13 9.28 -6.42 -14.99
CA THR A 13 8.07 -6.91 -14.31
C THR A 13 7.09 -5.77 -14.05
N ARG A 14 5.80 -6.11 -13.88
CA ARG A 14 4.74 -5.10 -13.71
C ARG A 14 4.33 -4.85 -12.27
N ASN A 15 4.67 -5.76 -11.36
CA ASN A 15 4.23 -5.73 -9.96
C ASN A 15 5.08 -6.69 -9.12
N ILE A 16 4.87 -6.62 -7.80
CA ILE A 16 5.56 -7.46 -6.81
C ILE A 16 5.44 -8.95 -7.09
N LYS A 17 4.28 -9.42 -7.58
CA LYS A 17 4.05 -10.85 -7.84
C LYS A 17 4.95 -11.30 -8.98
N GLY A 18 4.98 -10.55 -10.09
CA GLY A 18 5.85 -10.83 -11.21
C GLY A 18 7.34 -10.76 -10.84
N TYR A 19 7.72 -9.77 -10.01
CA TYR A 19 9.10 -9.67 -9.51
C TYR A 19 9.50 -10.90 -8.68
N ASN A 20 8.67 -11.30 -7.71
CA ASN A 20 8.98 -12.44 -6.85
C ASN A 20 8.97 -13.77 -7.61
N GLU A 21 8.07 -13.93 -8.60
CA GLU A 21 8.08 -15.10 -9.48
C GLU A 21 9.38 -15.20 -10.30
N LEU A 22 9.89 -14.07 -10.80
CA LEU A 22 11.18 -14.02 -11.49
C LEU A 22 12.33 -14.43 -10.57
N ILE A 23 12.43 -13.84 -9.38
CA ILE A 23 13.47 -14.16 -8.40
C ILE A 23 13.42 -15.64 -7.99
N ARG A 24 12.23 -16.22 -7.79
CA ARG A 24 12.10 -17.66 -7.50
C ARG A 24 12.66 -18.54 -8.61
N LYS A 25 12.37 -18.21 -9.87
CA LYS A 25 12.90 -18.97 -11.02
C LYS A 25 14.42 -18.87 -11.10
N GLN A 26 14.96 -17.67 -10.94
CA GLN A 26 16.42 -17.45 -10.96
C GLN A 26 17.13 -18.21 -9.83
N ASN A 27 16.58 -18.18 -8.62
CA ASN A 27 17.11 -18.95 -7.49
C ASN A 27 17.10 -20.46 -7.75
N GLN A 28 16.09 -20.97 -8.47
CA GLN A 28 16.02 -22.39 -8.84
C GLN A 28 17.02 -22.77 -9.92
N GLU A 29 17.25 -21.91 -10.91
CA GLU A 29 18.13 -22.17 -12.06
C GLU A 29 19.61 -22.02 -11.73
N LEU A 30 19.95 -21.04 -10.88
CA LEU A 30 21.33 -20.66 -10.58
C LEU A 30 21.84 -21.18 -9.22
N ASP A 31 21.01 -21.92 -8.48
CA ASP A 31 21.26 -22.32 -7.09
C ASP A 31 21.63 -21.12 -6.18
N GLU A 32 21.04 -19.96 -6.48
CA GLU A 32 21.18 -18.71 -5.73
C GLU A 32 20.06 -18.54 -4.69
N LYS A 33 20.26 -17.62 -3.75
CA LYS A 33 19.26 -17.25 -2.74
C LYS A 33 19.05 -15.75 -2.67
N GLN A 34 18.66 -15.16 -3.79
CA GLN A 34 18.26 -13.76 -3.83
C GLN A 34 16.94 -13.57 -3.06
N PRO A 35 16.82 -12.50 -2.25
CA PRO A 35 15.63 -12.26 -1.45
C PRO A 35 14.45 -11.76 -2.30
N GLU A 36 13.27 -12.31 -2.04
CA GLU A 36 12.01 -11.78 -2.58
C GLU A 36 11.63 -10.46 -1.89
N LEU A 37 10.80 -9.66 -2.56
CA LEU A 37 10.20 -8.48 -1.95
C LEU A 37 9.01 -8.90 -1.05
N PRO A 38 8.97 -8.48 0.23
CA PRO A 38 7.85 -8.80 1.11
C PRO A 38 6.63 -7.94 0.78
N TYR A 39 5.43 -8.44 1.04
CA TYR A 39 4.25 -7.57 1.12
C TYR A 39 4.34 -6.71 2.39
N ILE A 40 3.97 -5.44 2.29
CA ILE A 40 3.95 -4.52 3.44
C ILE A 40 2.50 -4.20 3.76
N VAL A 41 2.12 -4.38 5.03
CA VAL A 41 0.83 -3.94 5.55
C VAL A 41 1.09 -2.78 6.50
N VAL A 42 0.51 -1.63 6.19
CA VAL A 42 0.51 -0.44 7.05
C VAL A 42 -0.85 -0.38 7.72
N ILE A 43 -0.87 -0.31 9.05
CA ILE A 43 -2.09 -0.27 9.84
C ILE A 43 -2.11 1.07 10.59
N VAL A 44 -3.20 1.81 10.43
CA VAL A 44 -3.50 3.03 11.19
C VAL A 44 -4.74 2.73 12.03
N ASP A 45 -4.60 2.69 13.35
CA ASP A 45 -5.69 2.32 14.25
C ASP A 45 -6.74 3.45 14.43
N GLU A 46 -6.28 4.70 14.40
CA GLU A 46 -7.16 5.87 14.52
C GLU A 46 -6.78 6.96 13.53
N LEU A 47 -7.46 6.97 12.38
CA LEU A 47 -7.27 8.00 11.36
C LEU A 47 -7.64 9.40 11.85
N ALA A 48 -8.65 9.52 12.71
CA ALA A 48 -9.18 10.82 13.12
C ALA A 48 -8.12 11.67 13.83
N ASP A 49 -7.22 11.04 14.60
CA ASP A 49 -6.13 11.75 15.26
C ASP A 49 -5.17 12.39 14.26
N LEU A 50 -4.87 11.69 13.16
CA LEU A 50 -4.06 12.24 12.08
C LEU A 50 -4.81 13.36 11.34
N MET A 51 -6.11 13.16 11.09
CA MET A 51 -6.93 14.14 10.37
C MET A 51 -7.14 15.44 11.15
N MET A 52 -7.24 15.37 12.47
CA MET A 52 -7.37 16.54 13.34
C MET A 52 -6.12 17.41 13.39
N VAL A 53 -4.93 16.82 13.23
CA VAL A 53 -3.65 17.55 13.26
C VAL A 53 -3.30 18.11 11.88
N ALA A 54 -3.48 17.32 10.81
CA ALA A 54 -3.02 17.68 9.47
C ALA A 54 -3.86 17.04 8.34
N GLY A 55 -5.20 17.17 8.39
CA GLY A 55 -6.12 16.47 7.48
C GLY A 55 -5.78 16.54 5.98
N LYS A 56 -5.44 17.72 5.46
CA LYS A 56 -5.10 17.88 4.02
C LYS A 56 -3.81 17.15 3.64
N GLU A 57 -2.81 17.15 4.50
CA GLU A 57 -1.52 16.50 4.25
C GLU A 57 -1.66 14.97 4.33
N VAL A 58 -2.42 14.50 5.31
CA VAL A 58 -2.75 13.09 5.50
C VAL A 58 -3.54 12.56 4.31
N GLU A 59 -4.57 13.29 3.85
CA GLU A 59 -5.37 12.90 2.69
C GLU A 59 -4.51 12.80 1.41
N ASN A 60 -3.67 13.81 1.15
CA ASN A 60 -2.74 13.80 0.01
C ASN A 60 -1.74 12.63 0.10
N ALA A 61 -1.27 12.30 1.30
CA ALA A 61 -0.36 11.18 1.51
C ALA A 61 -1.05 9.84 1.25
N ILE A 62 -2.26 9.64 1.78
CA ILE A 62 -3.08 8.44 1.55
C ILE A 62 -3.34 8.27 0.05
N GLN A 63 -3.75 9.33 -0.66
CA GLN A 63 -4.03 9.29 -2.09
C GLN A 63 -2.79 8.85 -2.89
N ARG A 64 -1.61 9.39 -2.59
CA ARG A 64 -0.36 8.99 -3.25
C ARG A 64 0.01 7.54 -2.97
N ILE A 65 -0.11 7.11 -1.72
CA ILE A 65 0.19 5.73 -1.32
C ILE A 65 -0.71 4.79 -2.11
N THR A 66 -2.03 4.97 -2.06
CA THR A 66 -2.98 4.02 -2.63
C THR A 66 -2.89 3.92 -4.16
N GLN A 67 -2.56 5.00 -4.87
CA GLN A 67 -2.31 4.98 -6.32
C GLN A 67 -1.18 4.02 -6.73
N MET A 68 -0.11 3.95 -5.95
CA MET A 68 1.08 3.13 -6.27
C MET A 68 1.12 1.80 -5.51
N ALA A 69 0.34 1.68 -4.43
CA ALA A 69 0.41 0.60 -3.46
C ALA A 69 0.15 -0.78 -4.06
N ARG A 70 -0.85 -0.89 -4.93
CA ARG A 70 -1.30 -2.18 -5.47
C ARG A 70 -0.20 -2.94 -6.20
N ALA A 71 0.47 -2.29 -7.16
CA ALA A 71 1.56 -2.92 -7.90
C ALA A 71 2.79 -3.12 -7.01
N ALA A 72 3.05 -2.17 -6.10
CA ALA A 72 4.13 -2.24 -5.15
C ALA A 72 3.97 -3.34 -4.08
N GLY A 73 2.80 -3.94 -3.91
CA GLY A 73 2.56 -4.93 -2.84
C GLY A 73 2.50 -4.31 -1.46
N ILE A 74 1.93 -3.11 -1.36
CA ILE A 74 1.73 -2.38 -0.12
C ILE A 74 0.21 -2.29 0.10
N HIS A 75 -0.23 -2.56 1.32
CA HIS A 75 -1.64 -2.52 1.70
C HIS A 75 -1.78 -1.57 2.88
N LEU A 76 -2.76 -0.68 2.80
CA LEU A 76 -3.06 0.26 3.85
C LEU A 76 -4.40 -0.14 4.47
N ILE A 77 -4.39 -0.43 5.77
CA ILE A 77 -5.57 -0.69 6.59
C ILE A 77 -5.71 0.50 7.52
N VAL A 78 -6.88 1.12 7.49
CA VAL A 78 -7.17 2.30 8.29
C VAL A 78 -8.42 2.04 9.09
N ALA A 79 -8.33 2.24 10.39
CA ALA A 79 -9.43 2.17 11.34
C ALA A 79 -9.65 3.55 11.96
N THR A 80 -10.86 3.75 12.45
CA THR A 80 -11.25 4.91 13.23
C THR A 80 -12.50 4.56 14.04
N GLN A 81 -12.60 5.12 15.25
CA GLN A 81 -13.82 5.03 16.06
C GLN A 81 -14.73 6.24 15.85
N ARG A 82 -14.30 7.21 15.03
CA ARG A 82 -15.00 8.46 14.73
C ARG A 82 -15.47 8.46 13.27
N PRO A 83 -16.58 7.78 12.94
CA PRO A 83 -17.10 7.71 11.58
C PRO A 83 -17.84 9.00 11.19
N SER A 84 -17.18 10.16 11.28
CA SER A 84 -17.73 11.46 10.86
C SER A 84 -17.32 11.81 9.42
N VAL A 85 -18.06 12.73 8.80
CA VAL A 85 -17.75 13.25 7.45
C VAL A 85 -16.40 13.96 7.38
N ASP A 86 -15.93 14.48 8.51
CA ASP A 86 -14.64 15.19 8.63
C ASP A 86 -13.46 14.22 8.66
N VAL A 87 -13.68 12.96 9.07
CA VAL A 87 -12.66 11.91 9.11
C VAL A 87 -12.74 11.02 7.87
N ILE A 88 -13.94 10.55 7.53
CA ILE A 88 -14.19 9.71 6.36
C ILE A 88 -14.70 10.60 5.21
N THR A 89 -13.79 11.45 4.71
CA THR A 89 -14.09 12.39 3.63
C THR A 89 -14.48 11.63 2.35
N GLY A 90 -15.17 12.30 1.42
CA GLY A 90 -15.56 11.69 0.14
C GLY A 90 -14.35 11.17 -0.66
N ILE A 91 -13.19 11.82 -0.54
CA ILE A 91 -11.95 11.39 -1.19
C ILE A 91 -11.43 10.09 -0.59
N ILE A 92 -11.44 9.98 0.75
CA ILE A 92 -11.07 8.74 1.45
C ILE A 92 -11.98 7.58 1.03
N LYS A 93 -13.29 7.81 0.93
CA LYS A 93 -14.26 6.78 0.46
C LYS A 93 -13.99 6.28 -0.96
N ILE A 94 -13.56 7.16 -1.86
CA ILE A 94 -13.27 6.76 -3.25
C ILE A 94 -11.97 5.93 -3.33
N ILE A 95 -11.01 6.21 -2.46
CA ILE A 95 -9.71 5.54 -2.45
C ILE A 95 -9.83 4.09 -1.95
N PHE A 96 -10.58 3.88 -0.86
CA PHE A 96 -10.75 2.55 -0.27
C PHE A 96 -11.97 1.83 -0.83
N HIS A 97 -11.75 0.66 -1.43
CA HIS A 97 -12.82 -0.14 -2.04
C HIS A 97 -13.47 -1.12 -1.06
N LEU A 98 -12.84 -1.36 0.10
CA LEU A 98 -13.36 -2.21 1.15
C LEU A 98 -13.59 -1.35 2.39
N GLU A 99 -14.84 -1.35 2.86
CA GLU A 99 -15.26 -0.68 4.08
C GLU A 99 -15.84 -1.73 5.02
N LEU A 100 -15.33 -1.79 6.24
CA LEU A 100 -15.79 -2.70 7.29
C LEU A 100 -16.32 -1.84 8.44
N LEU A 101 -17.63 -1.84 8.62
CA LEU A 101 -18.26 -1.20 9.77
C LEU A 101 -18.39 -2.24 10.89
N LEU A 102 -17.67 -2.06 11.99
CA LEU A 102 -17.82 -2.87 13.19
C LEU A 102 -18.85 -2.16 14.10
N LEU A 103 -19.95 -2.85 14.38
CA LEU A 103 -21.06 -2.39 15.23
C LEU A 103 -20.82 -2.76 16.70
#